data_AF-A0A511ZNW8-F1
#
_entry.id   AF-A0A511ZNW8-F1
#
_cell.length_a   1.000
_cell.length_b   1.000
_cell.length_c   1.000
_cell.angle_alpha   90.00
_cell.angle_beta   90.00
_cell.angle_gamma   90.00
#
_symmetry.space_group_name_H-M   'P 1'
#
loop_
_entity.id
_entity.type
_entity.pdbx_description
1 polymer ?
#
loop_
_entity_poly.entity_id
_entity_poly.type
_entity_poly.pdbx_seq_one_letter_code
_entity_poly.pdbx_strand_id
1 'polypeptide(L)' 'MCLNIPVVRQPEAFLTNVAALLDDDGKINNNETVQFLQLFVDTFVQLITTCKAN' A
#
# COMPACT_ATOMS: atom_id res chain seq x y z
N MET A 1 10.30 -23.20 5.30
CA MET A 1 10.84 -22.00 5.95
C MET A 1 9.71 -21.00 6.06
N CYS A 2 9.37 -20.54 7.26
CA CYS A 2 8.39 -19.47 7.47
C CYS A 2 9.16 -18.23 7.94
N LEU A 3 9.01 -17.09 7.26
CA LEU A 3 9.55 -15.82 7.73
C LEU A 3 8.62 -15.27 8.81
N ASN A 4 9.14 -15.02 10.02
CA ASN A 4 8.41 -14.37 11.11
C ASN A 4 8.40 -12.84 10.91
N ILE A 5 7.78 -12.39 9.82
CA ILE A 5 7.66 -10.96 9.50
C ILE A 5 6.24 -10.47 9.83
N PRO A 6 6.10 -9.30 10.46
CA PRO A 6 4.79 -8.68 10.65
C PRO A 6 4.23 -8.24 9.28
N VAL A 7 2.96 -8.55 9.04
CA VAL A 7 2.25 -8.25 7.78
C VAL A 7 1.08 -7.32 8.05
N VAL A 8 0.84 -6.35 7.16
CA VAL A 8 -0.37 -5.52 7.20
C VAL A 8 -1.56 -6.41 6.90
N ARG A 9 -2.44 -6.59 7.89
CA ARG A 9 -3.58 -7.50 7.76
C ARG A 9 -4.72 -6.92 6.93
N GLN A 10 -4.88 -5.59 6.93
CA GLN A 10 -5.89 -4.83 6.19
C GLN A 10 -5.41 -3.38 6.01
N PRO A 11 -5.81 -2.68 4.95
CA PRO A 11 -6.60 -3.18 3.82
C PRO A 11 -5.77 -4.04 2.86
N GLU A 12 -6.39 -5.04 2.23
CA GLU A 12 -5.78 -5.74 1.09
C GLU A 12 -5.90 -4.88 -0.17
N ALA A 13 -4.78 -4.58 -0.83
CA ALA A 13 -4.74 -3.73 -2.02
C ALA A 13 -4.81 -4.56 -3.31
N PHE A 14 -6.01 -4.72 -3.86
CA PHE A 14 -6.22 -5.32 -5.18
C PHE A 14 -6.27 -4.23 -6.25
N LEU A 15 -5.18 -4.09 -7.01
CA LEU A 15 -5.11 -3.15 -8.13
C LEU A 15 -5.53 -3.84 -9.42
N THR A 16 -6.65 -3.41 -10.00
CA THR A 16 -7.15 -3.88 -11.30
C THR A 16 -6.84 -2.86 -12.38
N ASN A 17 -6.89 -3.28 -13.66
CA ASN A 17 -6.69 -2.40 -14.81
C ASN A 17 -5.38 -1.58 -14.76
N VAL A 18 -4.27 -2.22 -14.38
CA VAL A 18 -2.96 -1.57 -14.19
C VAL A 18 -2.46 -0.79 -15.40
N ALA A 19 -2.86 -1.18 -16.61
CA ALA A 19 -2.52 -0.49 -17.85
C ALA A 19 -3.15 0.91 -17.95
N ALA A 20 -4.29 1.15 -17.30
CA ALA A 20 -4.93 2.45 -17.24
C ALA A 20 -4.60 3.22 -15.95
N LEU A 21 -3.90 2.60 -15.00
CA LEU A 21 -3.58 3.18 -13.70
C LEU A 21 -2.45 4.21 -13.81
N LEU A 22 -1.51 3.97 -14.72
CA LEU A 22 -0.34 4.80 -14.96
C LEU A 22 -0.53 5.65 -16.21
N ASP A 23 -0.12 6.91 -16.16
CA ASP A 23 0.03 7.78 -17.33
C ASP A 23 1.35 7.52 -18.07
N ASP A 24 1.59 8.26 -19.15
CA ASP A 24 2.78 8.15 -19.99
C ASP A 24 4.08 8.47 -19.23
N ASP A 25 3.99 9.26 -18.14
CA ASP A 25 5.12 9.58 -17.24
C ASP A 25 5.31 8.51 -16.15
N GLY A 26 4.47 7.47 -16.12
CA GLY A 26 4.49 6.41 -15.11
C GLY A 26 3.89 6.83 -13.76
N LYS A 27 3.12 7.93 -13.71
CA LYS A 27 2.42 8.38 -12.50
C LYS A 27 1.01 7.85 -12.43
N ILE A 28 0.49 7.72 -11.22
CA ILE A 28 -0.90 7.33 -11.01
C ILE A 28 -1.80 8.48 -11.45
N ASN A 29 -2.66 8.22 -12.43
CA ASN A 29 -3.52 9.24 -13.05
C ASN A 29 -4.89 9.40 -12.38
N ASN A 30 -5.21 8.57 -11.39
CA ASN A 30 -6.47 8.59 -10.66
C ASN A 30 -6.25 9.04 -9.19
N ASN A 31 -6.84 10.18 -8.82
CA ASN A 31 -6.72 10.76 -7.49
C ASN A 31 -7.33 9.86 -6.38
N GLU A 32 -8.39 9.12 -6.67
CA GLU A 32 -8.99 8.18 -5.70
C GLU A 32 -8.03 7.00 -5.42
N THR A 33 -7.36 6.51 -6.46
CA THR A 33 -6.32 5.48 -6.31
C THR A 33 -5.14 6.00 -5.48
N VAL A 34 -4.71 7.25 -5.70
CA VAL A 34 -3.65 7.87 -4.89
C VAL A 34 -4.07 7.93 -3.42
N GLN A 35 -5.29 8.35 -3.12
CA GLN A 35 -5.78 8.40 -1.74
C GLN A 35 -5.87 7.01 -1.09
N PHE A 36 -6.34 6.00 -1.84
CA PHE A 36 -6.37 4.62 -1.36
C PHE A 36 -4.97 4.08 -1.05
N LEU A 37 -4.00 4.29 -1.94
CA LEU A 37 -2.62 3.86 -1.73
C LEU A 37 -1.96 4.62 -0.58
N GLN A 38 -2.29 5.89 -0.39
CA GLN A 38 -1.83 6.67 0.75
C GLN A 38 -2.31 6.03 2.07
N LEU A 39 -3.60 5.69 2.18
CA LEU A 39 -4.16 5.00 3.35
C LEU A 39 -3.46 3.66 3.63
N PHE A 40 -3.16 2.90 2.57
CA PHE A 40 -2.43 1.63 2.69
C PHE A 40 -1.01 1.85 3.23
N VAL A 41 -0.27 2.82 2.70
CA VAL A 41 1.07 3.19 3.17
C VAL A 41 1.02 3.68 4.61
N ASP A 42 0.04 4.50 4.98
CA ASP A 42 -0.13 4.99 6.35
C ASP A 42 -0.33 3.82 7.33
N THR A 43 -1.13 2.83 6.95
CA THR A 43 -1.35 1.61 7.76
C THR A 43 -0.06 0.79 7.88
N PHE A 44 0.74 0.72 6.82
CA PHE A 44 2.04 0.06 6.84
C PHE A 44 3.05 0.78 7.74
N VAL A 45 3.09 2.12 7.71
CA VAL A 45 3.93 2.94 8.60
C VAL A 45 3.52 2.75 10.06
N GLN A 46 2.22 2.69 10.35
CA GLN A 46 1.70 2.38 11.68
C GLN A 46 2.15 1.01 12.18
N LEU A 47 2.12 -0.02 11.32
CA LEU A 47 2.62 -1.36 11.66
C LEU A 47 4.11 -1.31 12.04
N ILE A 48 4.95 -0.69 11.22
CA ILE A 48 6.39 -0.59 11.50
C ILE A 48 6.65 0.17 12.80
N THR A 49 5.94 1.26 13.03
CA THR A 49 6.11 2.10 14.22
C THR A 49 5.71 1.34 15.48
N THR A 50 4.59 0.61 15.43
CA THR A 50 4.11 -0.23 16.54
C THR A 50 5.07 -1.39 16.82
N CYS A 51 5.67 -1.99 15.78
CA CYS A 51 6.65 -3.07 15.94
C CYS A 51 8.01 -2.58 16.45
N LYS A 52 8.44 -1.33 16.16
CA LYS A 52 9.69 -0.75 16.66
C LYS A 52 9.63 -0.30 18.13
N ALA A 53 8.42 -0.07 18.65
CA ALA A 53 8.21 0.40 20.02
C ALA A 53 8.15 -0.75 21.06
N ASN A 54 8.40 -1.99 20.65
CA ASN A 54 8.45 -3.19 21.49
C ASN A 54 9.85 -3.81 21.51
#